data_AF-A0A2H9T977-F1
#
_entry.id   AF-A0A2H9T977-F1
#
_cell.length_a   1.000
_cell.length_b   1.000
_cell.length_c   1.000
_cell.angle_alpha   90.00
_cell.angle_beta   90.00
_cell.angle_gamma   90.00
#
_symmetry.space_group_name_H-M   'P 1'
#
loop_
_entity.id
_entity.type
_entity.pdbx_description
1 polymer ?
#
loop_
_entity_poly.entity_id
_entity_poly.type
_entity_poly.pdbx_seq_one_letter_code
_entity_poly.pdbx_strand_id
1 'polypeptide(L)'
;MERIDRLMVDKGIVVSRTQAQRLILAGKVQVSFLGQVESPRKYSQKYPESTDIDVAWEEGDRFVSRGGLKLAGALDECGLDIHGFTVLDVGQSTGGFTDCSLQRGASRVIGVDVGHNQLASALRGDSRVVCLEGINARQLPVSLLQSYADHQGFDLIVMDVSFISQTLILPSLISLMKCGGYLLSLVKPQFEVGLSGLGKGGLVKDESKYPKVEKKVRDACLEHGLRVQQFFDSPIRGGDGNREFFIISTRQ
;
A
#
# COMPACT_ATOMS: atom_id res chain seq x y z
N MET A 1 31.47 6.10 -6.51
CA MET A 1 30.81 6.87 -5.43
C MET A 1 29.34 6.99 -5.78
N GLU A 2 28.47 6.40 -4.97
CA GLU A 2 27.02 6.32 -5.22
C GLU A 2 26.27 6.87 -4.00
N ARG A 3 25.04 7.35 -4.23
CA ARG A 3 24.12 7.80 -3.18
C ARG A 3 23.80 6.66 -2.24
N ILE A 4 23.77 6.94 -0.94
CA ILE A 4 23.49 5.94 0.09
C ILE A 4 22.15 5.22 -0.14
N ASP A 5 21.11 5.92 -0.63
CA ASP A 5 19.80 5.31 -0.89
C ASP A 5 19.83 4.26 -2.00
N ARG A 6 20.73 4.41 -2.98
CA ARG A 6 20.97 3.42 -4.03
C ARG A 6 21.92 2.34 -3.55
N LEU A 7 23.01 2.73 -2.90
CA LEU A 7 24.02 1.80 -2.39
C LEU A 7 23.42 0.73 -1.46
N MET A 8 22.45 1.11 -0.61
CA MET A 8 21.73 0.16 0.24
C MET A 8 20.88 -0.84 -0.56
N VAL A 9 20.31 -0.43 -1.70
CA VAL A 9 19.55 -1.32 -2.60
C VAL A 9 20.50 -2.23 -3.36
N ASP A 10 21.58 -1.66 -3.92
CA ASP A 10 22.56 -2.39 -4.73
C ASP A 10 23.28 -3.46 -3.90
N LYS A 11 23.51 -3.21 -2.60
CA LYS A 11 24.05 -4.18 -1.64
C LYS A 11 23.00 -5.17 -1.09
N GLY A 12 21.74 -5.05 -1.49
CA GLY A 12 20.66 -5.93 -1.03
C GLY A 12 20.27 -5.74 0.45
N ILE A 13 20.67 -4.63 1.08
CA ILE A 13 20.36 -4.33 2.49
C ILE A 13 18.87 -3.97 2.64
N VAL A 14 18.34 -3.22 1.66
CA VAL A 14 16.92 -2.91 1.56
C VAL A 14 16.40 -3.34 0.20
N VAL A 15 15.09 -3.52 0.11
CA VAL A 15 14.43 -3.95 -1.14
C VAL A 15 13.95 -2.79 -2.00
N SER A 16 13.96 -1.54 -1.48
CA SER A 16 13.59 -0.36 -2.24
C SER A 16 14.31 0.90 -1.79
N ARG A 17 14.49 1.85 -2.72
CA ARG A 17 15.04 3.18 -2.40
C ARG A 17 14.18 3.93 -1.40
N THR A 18 12.87 3.77 -1.46
CA THR A 18 11.93 4.40 -0.52
C THR A 18 12.15 3.90 0.91
N GLN A 19 12.41 2.59 1.07
CA GLN A 19 12.74 2.01 2.37
C GLN A 19 14.08 2.56 2.88
N ALA A 20 15.13 2.60 2.04
CA ALA A 20 16.40 3.22 2.41
C ALA A 20 16.22 4.68 2.86
N GLN A 21 15.52 5.50 2.06
CA GLN A 21 15.27 6.90 2.38
C GLN A 21 14.58 7.06 3.74
N ARG A 22 13.58 6.22 4.04
CA ARG A 22 12.90 6.20 5.34
C ARG A 22 13.86 5.87 6.48
N LEU A 23 14.67 4.82 6.35
CA LEU A 23 15.62 4.40 7.38
C LEU A 23 16.68 5.49 7.64
N ILE A 24 17.20 6.11 6.57
CA ILE A 24 18.18 7.19 6.66
C ILE A 24 17.58 8.42 7.36
N LEU A 25 16.39 8.85 6.96
CA LEU A 25 15.70 9.99 7.57
C LEU A 25 15.29 9.71 9.02
N ALA A 26 15.06 8.44 9.38
CA ALA A 26 14.83 8.01 10.76
C ALA A 26 16.12 7.91 11.59
N GLY A 27 17.29 8.15 11.00
CA GLY A 27 18.58 8.03 11.70
C GLY A 27 18.99 6.59 12.03
N LYS A 28 18.41 5.60 11.33
CA LYS A 28 18.62 4.16 11.57
C LYS A 28 19.81 3.59 10.81
N VAL A 29 20.47 4.38 9.97
CA VAL A 29 21.58 3.95 9.14
C VAL A 29 22.89 4.49 9.69
N GLN A 30 23.87 3.61 9.83
CA GLN A 30 25.25 3.94 10.13
C GLN A 30 26.13 3.44 8.99
N VAL A 31 27.10 4.24 8.58
CA VAL A 31 28.04 3.89 7.52
C VAL A 31 29.45 3.96 8.04
N SER A 32 30.27 3.01 7.59
CA SER A 32 31.68 2.92 7.94
C SER A 32 32.53 2.93 6.65
N PHE A 33 33.42 3.89 6.52
CA PHE A 33 34.32 4.02 5.37
C PHE A 33 35.62 4.73 5.78
N LEU A 34 36.77 4.26 5.28
CA LEU A 34 38.09 4.85 5.56
C LEU A 34 38.38 5.01 7.07
N GLY A 35 37.87 4.11 7.91
CA GLY A 35 38.02 4.17 9.37
C GLY A 35 37.16 5.23 10.07
N GLN A 36 36.23 5.88 9.35
CA GLN A 36 35.26 6.83 9.90
C GLN A 36 33.87 6.19 9.96
N VAL A 37 33.12 6.54 11.00
CA VAL A 37 31.73 6.13 11.20
C VAL A 37 30.84 7.36 11.15
N GLU A 38 29.77 7.33 10.36
CA GLU A 38 28.82 8.43 10.20
C GLU A 38 27.38 7.91 10.20
N SER A 39 26.44 8.75 10.66
CA SER A 39 25.00 8.54 10.43
C SER A 39 24.51 9.54 9.37
N PRO A 40 24.32 9.11 8.10
CA PRO A 40 23.87 10.00 7.04
C PRO A 40 22.51 10.62 7.38
N ARG A 41 22.39 11.94 7.19
CA ARG A 41 21.12 12.67 7.38
C ARG A 41 20.41 12.99 6.08
N LYS A 42 21.09 12.83 4.95
CA LYS A 42 20.54 13.04 3.60
C LYS A 42 20.69 11.76 2.81
N TYR A 43 19.58 11.24 2.30
CA TYR A 43 19.57 10.04 1.48
C TYR A 43 20.28 10.21 0.12
N SER A 44 20.61 11.44 -0.26
CA SER A 44 21.40 11.78 -1.45
C SER A 44 22.90 11.85 -1.21
N GLN A 45 23.37 11.69 0.03
CA GLN A 45 24.79 11.72 0.37
C GLN A 45 25.52 10.56 -0.31
N LYS A 46 26.71 10.83 -0.86
CA LYS A 46 27.47 9.87 -1.67
C LYS A 46 28.58 9.23 -0.87
N TYR A 47 28.73 7.92 -1.03
CA TYR A 47 29.77 7.13 -0.39
C TYR A 47 30.49 6.23 -1.42
N PRO A 48 31.72 5.79 -1.14
CA PRO A 48 32.37 4.73 -1.91
C PRO A 48 31.52 3.45 -1.95
N GLU A 49 31.67 2.63 -3.00
CA GLU A 49 30.96 1.35 -3.09
C GLU A 49 31.43 0.35 -2.03
N SER A 50 32.67 0.50 -1.56
CA SER A 50 33.27 -0.26 -0.47
C SER A 50 32.77 0.14 0.92
N THR A 51 31.83 1.07 1.03
CA THR A 51 31.27 1.48 2.33
C THR A 51 30.48 0.33 2.95
N ASP A 52 30.79 0.04 4.21
CA ASP A 52 30.01 -0.85 5.05
C ASP A 52 28.82 -0.08 5.64
N ILE A 53 27.66 -0.73 5.70
CA ILE A 53 26.40 -0.09 6.07
C ILE A 53 25.69 -1.00 7.07
N ASP A 54 25.42 -0.46 8.25
CA ASP A 54 24.64 -1.10 9.30
C ASP A 54 23.29 -0.40 9.46
N VAL A 55 22.25 -1.19 9.71
CA VAL A 55 20.87 -0.71 9.86
C VAL A 55 20.28 -1.22 11.17
N ALA A 56 19.77 -0.31 12.00
CA ALA A 56 18.99 -0.65 13.18
C ALA A 56 17.54 -0.96 12.78
N TRP A 57 17.25 -2.23 12.54
CA TRP A 57 15.92 -2.71 12.13
C TRP A 57 14.92 -2.78 13.28
N GLU A 58 13.67 -2.43 13.01
CA GLU A 58 12.53 -2.59 13.91
C GLU A 58 11.34 -3.25 13.17
N GLU A 59 10.33 -3.72 13.89
CA GLU A 59 9.12 -4.31 13.28
C GLU A 59 8.44 -3.35 12.29
N GLY A 60 8.49 -2.04 12.57
CA GLY A 60 7.99 -1.00 11.66
C GLY A 60 8.70 -0.96 10.30
N ASP A 61 9.88 -1.57 10.17
CA ASP A 61 10.70 -1.55 8.95
C ASP A 61 10.51 -2.78 8.07
N ARG A 62 9.71 -3.75 8.53
CA ARG A 62 9.46 -5.05 7.91
C ARG A 62 9.02 -5.02 6.45
N PHE A 63 8.24 -4.00 6.07
CA PHE A 63 7.68 -3.90 4.72
C PHE A 63 8.41 -2.87 3.85
N VAL A 64 8.32 -3.05 2.53
CA VAL A 64 8.92 -2.16 1.51
C VAL A 64 8.45 -0.71 1.64
N SER A 65 7.28 -0.48 2.24
CA SER A 65 6.74 0.84 2.55
C SER A 65 5.82 0.80 3.77
N ARG A 66 5.45 1.99 4.27
CA ARG A 66 4.49 2.14 5.38
C ARG A 66 3.12 1.55 5.07
N GLY A 67 2.75 1.38 3.79
CA GLY A 67 1.49 0.75 3.41
C GLY A 67 1.37 -0.67 3.98
N GLY A 68 2.46 -1.44 4.02
CA GLY A 68 2.43 -2.80 4.57
C GLY A 68 2.03 -2.85 6.05
N LEU A 69 2.45 -1.86 6.86
CA LEU A 69 2.03 -1.76 8.26
C LEU A 69 0.54 -1.51 8.40
N LYS A 70 -0.04 -0.71 7.50
CA LYS A 70 -1.48 -0.43 7.49
C LYS A 70 -2.27 -1.71 7.19
N LEU A 71 -1.90 -2.41 6.12
CA LEU A 71 -2.59 -3.65 5.74
C LEU A 71 -2.40 -4.75 6.80
N ALA A 72 -1.20 -4.88 7.38
CA ALA A 72 -0.93 -5.86 8.42
C ALA A 72 -1.85 -5.66 9.62
N GLY A 73 -1.94 -4.43 10.16
CA GLY A 73 -2.84 -4.15 11.27
C GLY A 73 -4.32 -4.25 10.89
N ALA A 74 -4.67 -3.95 9.64
CA ALA A 74 -6.05 -4.12 9.17
C ALA A 74 -6.49 -5.59 9.08
N LEU A 75 -5.59 -6.47 8.61
CA LEU A 75 -5.83 -7.92 8.58
C LEU A 75 -5.96 -8.49 9.99
N ASP A 76 -5.14 -8.02 10.94
CA ASP A 76 -5.22 -8.42 12.35
C ASP A 76 -6.54 -7.96 12.99
N GLU A 77 -6.93 -6.70 12.78
CA GLU A 77 -8.16 -6.11 13.34
C GLU A 77 -9.42 -6.81 12.82
N CYS A 78 -9.49 -7.11 11.53
CA CYS A 78 -10.66 -7.76 10.94
C CYS A 78 -10.64 -9.30 11.07
N GLY A 79 -9.52 -9.87 11.54
CA GLY A 79 -9.36 -11.32 11.71
C GLY A 79 -9.39 -12.12 10.40
N LEU A 80 -8.99 -11.51 9.28
CA LEU A 80 -9.01 -12.15 7.97
C LEU A 80 -7.70 -12.90 7.71
N ASP A 81 -7.77 -14.24 7.67
CA ASP A 81 -6.69 -15.07 7.14
C ASP A 81 -6.73 -15.09 5.61
N ILE A 82 -5.61 -14.73 4.99
CA ILE A 82 -5.46 -14.63 3.53
C ILE A 82 -4.50 -15.67 2.98
N HIS A 83 -4.15 -16.68 3.77
CA HIS A 83 -3.30 -17.77 3.33
C HIS A 83 -3.91 -18.47 2.10
N GLY A 84 -3.14 -18.55 1.02
CA GLY A 84 -3.55 -19.15 -0.25
C GLY A 84 -4.37 -18.23 -1.16
N PHE A 85 -4.76 -17.03 -0.73
CA PHE A 85 -5.61 -16.13 -1.52
C PHE A 85 -4.90 -15.59 -2.76
N THR A 86 -5.66 -15.42 -3.85
CA THR A 86 -5.28 -14.59 -4.99
C THR A 86 -5.77 -13.17 -4.75
N VAL A 87 -4.83 -12.23 -4.60
CA VAL A 87 -5.10 -10.85 -4.20
C VAL A 87 -4.98 -9.90 -5.39
N LEU A 88 -5.91 -8.96 -5.52
CA LEU A 88 -5.76 -7.78 -6.39
C LEU A 88 -5.38 -6.57 -5.53
N ASP A 89 -4.22 -5.96 -5.80
CA ASP A 89 -3.72 -4.76 -5.13
C ASP A 89 -3.94 -3.52 -6.00
N VAL A 90 -4.91 -2.68 -5.62
CA VAL A 90 -5.32 -1.48 -6.35
C VAL A 90 -4.61 -0.26 -5.78
N GLY A 91 -3.69 0.31 -6.56
CA GLY A 91 -2.76 1.34 -6.08
C GLY A 91 -1.46 0.74 -5.55
N GLN A 92 -0.95 -0.29 -6.23
CA GLN A 92 0.20 -1.10 -5.79
C GLN A 92 1.41 -0.25 -5.39
N SER A 93 1.69 0.84 -6.12
CA SER A 93 2.75 1.80 -5.89
C SER A 93 4.10 1.13 -5.60
N THR A 94 4.74 1.45 -4.48
CA THR A 94 5.99 0.82 -4.02
C THR A 94 5.84 -0.65 -3.61
N GLY A 95 4.60 -1.13 -3.43
CA GLY A 95 4.27 -2.53 -3.15
C GLY A 95 4.04 -2.85 -1.67
N GLY A 96 3.69 -1.86 -0.83
CA GLY A 96 3.51 -2.10 0.61
C GLY A 96 2.41 -3.12 0.92
N PHE A 97 1.25 -3.00 0.27
CA PHE A 97 0.13 -3.93 0.43
C PHE A 97 0.45 -5.29 -0.20
N THR A 98 1.06 -5.31 -1.39
CA THR A 98 1.59 -6.52 -2.02
C THR A 98 2.55 -7.29 -1.10
N ASP A 99 3.57 -6.64 -0.55
CA ASP A 99 4.57 -7.23 0.35
C ASP A 99 3.91 -7.83 1.60
N CYS A 100 3.01 -7.06 2.24
CA CYS A 100 2.24 -7.55 3.37
C CYS A 100 1.40 -8.78 3.00
N SER A 101 0.72 -8.76 1.85
CA SER A 101 -0.11 -9.87 1.40
C SER A 101 0.70 -11.15 1.20
N LEU A 102 1.88 -11.06 0.56
CA LEU A 102 2.78 -12.20 0.37
C LEU A 102 3.31 -12.74 1.69
N GLN A 103 3.71 -11.87 2.61
CA GLN A 103 4.21 -12.27 3.93
C GLN A 103 3.10 -12.88 4.81
N ARG A 104 1.83 -12.58 4.53
CA ARG A 104 0.64 -13.18 5.15
C ARG A 104 0.16 -14.45 4.44
N GLY A 105 0.91 -14.93 3.44
CA GLY A 105 0.65 -16.22 2.80
C GLY A 105 -0.24 -16.17 1.57
N ALA A 106 -0.53 -15.00 1.00
CA ALA A 106 -1.20 -14.92 -0.30
C ALA A 106 -0.41 -15.74 -1.34
N SER A 107 -1.13 -16.54 -2.14
CA SER A 107 -0.51 -17.39 -3.16
C SER A 107 -0.04 -16.56 -4.35
N ARG A 108 -0.75 -15.47 -4.65
CA ARG A 108 -0.45 -14.57 -5.76
C ARG A 108 -1.00 -13.16 -5.49
N VAL A 109 -0.30 -12.15 -5.98
CA VAL A 109 -0.76 -10.75 -5.94
C VAL A 109 -0.66 -10.13 -7.33
N ILE A 110 -1.78 -9.62 -7.83
CA ILE A 110 -1.87 -8.86 -9.07
C ILE A 110 -2.00 -7.40 -8.67
N GLY A 111 -1.03 -6.58 -9.01
CA GLY A 111 -1.08 -5.14 -8.76
C GLY A 111 -1.50 -4.36 -9.98
N VAL A 112 -2.32 -3.34 -9.75
CA VAL A 112 -2.61 -2.29 -10.73
C VAL A 112 -2.17 -0.94 -10.19
N ASP A 113 -1.51 -0.15 -11.03
CA ASP A 113 -1.13 1.22 -10.68
C ASP A 113 -1.22 2.14 -11.91
N VAL A 114 -1.50 3.43 -11.67
CA VAL A 114 -1.52 4.46 -12.71
C VAL A 114 -0.12 4.99 -13.00
N GLY A 115 0.78 4.93 -12.03
CA GLY A 115 2.17 5.31 -12.14
C GLY A 115 3.02 4.25 -12.85
N HIS A 116 4.30 4.56 -12.99
CA HIS A 116 5.29 3.72 -13.65
C HIS A 116 6.56 3.56 -12.80
N ASN A 117 7.19 2.39 -12.91
CA ASN A 117 8.47 2.06 -12.29
C ASN A 117 8.52 2.33 -10.77
N GLN A 118 7.41 2.11 -10.07
CA GLN A 118 7.32 2.38 -8.62
C GLN A 118 7.57 1.14 -7.77
N LEU A 119 7.15 -0.03 -8.25
CA LEU A 119 7.23 -1.28 -7.51
C LEU A 119 8.68 -1.62 -7.14
N ALA A 120 8.90 -1.98 -5.87
CA ALA A 120 10.20 -2.43 -5.37
C ALA A 120 10.78 -3.57 -6.21
N SER A 121 12.09 -3.55 -6.47
CA SER A 121 12.75 -4.51 -7.37
C SER A 121 12.59 -5.95 -6.89
N ALA A 122 12.66 -6.19 -5.58
CA ALA A 122 12.45 -7.51 -4.99
C ALA A 122 11.05 -8.06 -5.29
N LEU A 123 10.00 -7.22 -5.19
CA LEU A 123 8.64 -7.61 -5.51
C LEU A 123 8.45 -7.81 -7.01
N ARG A 124 9.09 -6.98 -7.84
CA ARG A 124 9.05 -7.12 -9.30
C ARG A 124 9.69 -8.44 -9.78
N GLY A 125 10.66 -8.96 -9.03
CA GLY A 125 11.29 -10.26 -9.30
C GLY A 125 10.57 -11.47 -8.69
N ASP A 126 9.57 -11.28 -7.84
CA ASP A 126 8.84 -12.38 -7.22
C ASP A 126 7.83 -12.99 -8.20
N SER A 127 7.95 -14.30 -8.47
CA SER A 127 7.08 -15.03 -9.39
C SER A 127 5.58 -15.00 -9.03
N ARG A 128 5.24 -14.68 -7.78
CA ARG A 128 3.87 -14.57 -7.29
C ARG A 128 3.27 -13.19 -7.56
N VAL A 129 4.07 -12.22 -8.02
CA VAL A 129 3.65 -10.84 -8.22
C VAL A 129 3.49 -10.53 -9.71
N VAL A 130 2.39 -9.89 -10.05
CA VAL A 130 2.19 -9.26 -11.35
C VAL A 130 2.06 -7.76 -11.13
N CYS A 131 2.71 -6.95 -11.95
CA CYS A 131 2.66 -5.49 -11.88
C CYS A 131 2.13 -4.94 -13.20
N LEU A 132 0.92 -4.37 -13.18
CA LEU A 132 0.29 -3.77 -14.34
C LEU A 132 0.23 -2.24 -14.15
N GLU A 133 1.14 -1.54 -14.82
CA GLU A 133 1.33 -0.09 -14.71
C GLU A 133 0.56 0.68 -15.79
N GLY A 134 0.34 1.98 -15.57
CA GLY A 134 -0.41 2.84 -16.48
C GLY A 134 -1.91 2.55 -16.54
N ILE A 135 -2.45 1.79 -15.58
CA ILE A 135 -3.88 1.43 -15.51
C ILE A 135 -4.62 2.38 -14.58
N ASN A 136 -5.65 3.02 -15.10
CA ASN A 136 -6.56 3.81 -14.29
C ASN A 136 -7.58 2.89 -13.59
N ALA A 137 -7.60 2.89 -12.25
CA ALA A 137 -8.51 2.05 -11.48
C ALA A 137 -10.01 2.33 -11.71
N ARG A 138 -10.37 3.50 -12.28
CA ARG A 138 -11.74 3.77 -12.72
C ARG A 138 -12.16 2.92 -13.92
N GLN A 139 -11.18 2.47 -14.71
CA GLN A 139 -11.36 1.78 -15.99
C GLN A 139 -10.45 0.56 -16.04
N LEU A 140 -10.69 -0.39 -15.12
CA LEU A 140 -9.89 -1.61 -15.05
C LEU A 140 -10.11 -2.48 -16.29
N PRO A 141 -9.04 -3.05 -16.88
CA PRO A 141 -9.17 -4.00 -17.98
C PRO A 141 -9.65 -5.35 -17.45
N VAL A 142 -10.98 -5.49 -17.30
CA VAL A 142 -11.61 -6.63 -16.61
C VAL A 142 -11.17 -7.97 -17.19
N SER A 143 -11.20 -8.14 -18.51
CA SER A 143 -10.81 -9.38 -19.18
C SER A 143 -9.34 -9.75 -18.94
N LEU A 144 -8.45 -8.76 -18.92
CA LEU A 144 -7.03 -8.98 -18.58
C LEU A 144 -6.88 -9.43 -17.14
N LEU A 145 -7.52 -8.74 -16.19
CA LEU A 145 -7.41 -9.07 -14.76
C LEU A 145 -8.02 -10.43 -14.43
N GLN A 146 -9.13 -10.78 -15.06
CA GLN A 146 -9.75 -12.11 -14.93
C GLN A 146 -8.84 -13.24 -15.42
N SER A 147 -7.92 -13.00 -16.37
CA SER A 147 -6.96 -14.02 -16.81
C SER A 147 -5.91 -14.39 -15.74
N TYR A 148 -5.75 -13.55 -14.71
CA TYR A 148 -4.83 -13.80 -13.60
C TYR A 148 -5.50 -14.38 -12.36
N ALA A 149 -6.82 -14.29 -12.29
CA ALA A 149 -7.63 -14.91 -11.27
C ALA A 149 -8.10 -16.30 -11.73
N ASP A 150 -8.57 -17.11 -10.78
CA ASP A 150 -9.36 -18.29 -11.16
C ASP A 150 -10.64 -17.83 -11.88
N HIS A 151 -11.32 -18.74 -12.58
CA HIS A 151 -12.60 -18.47 -13.27
C HIS A 151 -13.70 -17.84 -12.37
N GLN A 152 -13.50 -17.83 -11.05
CA GLN A 152 -14.43 -17.28 -10.07
C GLN A 152 -14.12 -15.82 -9.67
N GLY A 153 -12.93 -15.26 -9.97
CA GLY A 153 -12.50 -13.92 -9.53
C GLY A 153 -11.39 -13.93 -8.47
N PHE A 154 -11.10 -12.79 -7.84
CA PHE A 154 -10.12 -12.62 -6.76
C PHE A 154 -10.74 -12.90 -5.39
N ASP A 155 -10.00 -13.59 -4.51
CA ASP A 155 -10.43 -13.89 -3.14
C ASP A 155 -10.46 -12.60 -2.28
N LEU A 156 -9.51 -11.71 -2.52
CA LEU A 156 -9.37 -10.43 -1.84
C LEU A 156 -8.95 -9.34 -2.83
N ILE A 157 -9.62 -8.19 -2.73
CA ILE A 157 -9.15 -6.93 -3.30
C ILE A 157 -8.69 -6.05 -2.14
N VAL A 158 -7.45 -5.58 -2.20
CA VAL A 158 -6.94 -4.53 -1.32
C VAL A 158 -6.81 -3.23 -2.11
N MET A 159 -7.13 -2.09 -1.49
CA MET A 159 -7.10 -0.80 -2.19
C MET A 159 -6.48 0.30 -1.33
N ASP A 160 -5.41 0.91 -1.82
CA ASP A 160 -4.73 2.08 -1.23
C ASP A 160 -4.46 3.13 -2.32
N VAL A 161 -5.50 3.90 -2.66
CA VAL A 161 -5.42 4.91 -3.73
C VAL A 161 -5.30 6.32 -3.17
N SER A 162 -4.77 7.23 -3.97
CA SER A 162 -4.64 8.65 -3.61
C SER A 162 -5.21 9.55 -4.69
N PHE A 163 -5.61 10.76 -4.33
CA PHE A 163 -6.12 11.80 -5.25
C PHE A 163 -7.43 11.43 -5.98
N ILE A 164 -8.14 10.41 -5.50
CA ILE A 164 -9.40 9.96 -6.06
C ILE A 164 -10.31 9.45 -4.93
N SER A 165 -11.60 9.72 -5.06
CA SER A 165 -12.61 9.09 -4.19
C SER A 165 -12.77 7.63 -4.58
N GLN A 166 -12.67 6.72 -3.62
CA GLN A 166 -12.74 5.29 -3.89
C GLN A 166 -14.11 4.85 -4.42
N THR A 167 -15.16 5.63 -4.16
CA THR A 167 -16.51 5.36 -4.69
C THR A 167 -16.55 5.38 -6.23
N LEU A 168 -15.60 6.06 -6.88
CA LEU A 168 -15.46 6.09 -8.34
C LEU A 168 -14.73 4.85 -8.90
N ILE A 169 -14.13 4.03 -8.04
CA ILE A 169 -13.39 2.82 -8.40
C ILE A 169 -14.21 1.57 -8.10
N LEU A 170 -14.99 1.57 -7.00
CA LEU A 170 -15.84 0.46 -6.57
C LEU A 170 -16.61 -0.24 -7.70
N PRO A 171 -17.31 0.46 -8.63
CA PRO A 171 -18.06 -0.20 -9.70
C PRO A 171 -17.22 -1.17 -10.53
N SER A 172 -15.97 -0.81 -10.81
CA SER A 172 -15.06 -1.59 -11.64
C SER A 172 -14.49 -2.81 -10.92
N LEU A 173 -14.51 -2.83 -9.58
CA LEU A 173 -13.95 -3.91 -8.77
C LEU A 173 -14.92 -5.08 -8.60
N ILE A 174 -16.22 -4.83 -8.52
CA ILE A 174 -17.21 -5.87 -8.15
C ILE A 174 -17.13 -7.08 -9.07
N SER A 175 -17.03 -6.85 -10.38
CA SER A 175 -16.97 -7.92 -11.38
C SER A 175 -15.71 -8.80 -11.30
N LEU A 176 -14.67 -8.32 -10.60
CA LEU A 176 -13.41 -9.02 -10.40
C LEU A 176 -13.40 -9.84 -9.11
N MET A 177 -14.28 -9.58 -8.16
CA MET A 177 -14.30 -10.29 -6.87
C MET A 177 -14.98 -11.66 -6.98
N LYS A 178 -14.51 -12.68 -6.25
CA LYS A 178 -15.30 -13.91 -6.06
C LYS A 178 -16.61 -13.61 -5.32
N CYS A 179 -17.65 -14.41 -5.55
CA CYS A 179 -18.79 -14.47 -4.63
C CYS A 179 -18.28 -14.90 -3.24
N GLY A 180 -18.63 -14.18 -2.19
CA GLY A 180 -18.03 -14.34 -0.85
C GLY A 180 -16.62 -13.75 -0.70
N GLY A 181 -16.01 -13.23 -1.77
CA GLY A 181 -14.71 -12.56 -1.73
C GLY A 181 -14.76 -11.22 -0.99
N TYR A 182 -13.58 -10.76 -0.58
CA TYR A 182 -13.42 -9.61 0.31
C TYR A 182 -12.90 -8.38 -0.44
N LEU A 183 -13.36 -7.21 -0.03
CA LEU A 183 -12.71 -5.92 -0.30
C LEU A 183 -12.23 -5.36 1.04
N LEU A 184 -10.93 -5.11 1.15
CA LEU A 184 -10.32 -4.40 2.27
C LEU A 184 -9.67 -3.10 1.76
N SER A 185 -10.35 -1.98 1.96
CA SER A 185 -9.98 -0.70 1.37
C SER A 185 -9.57 0.33 2.40
N LEU A 186 -8.47 1.04 2.14
CA LEU A 186 -8.01 2.18 2.93
C LEU A 186 -8.74 3.45 2.47
N VAL A 187 -9.65 3.92 3.33
CA VAL A 187 -10.40 5.15 3.19
C VAL A 187 -9.58 6.33 3.67
N LYS A 188 -9.33 7.28 2.76
CA LYS A 188 -8.58 8.50 3.01
C LYS A 188 -9.53 9.71 2.99
N PRO A 189 -9.96 10.24 4.15
CA PRO A 189 -10.93 11.33 4.21
C PRO A 189 -10.59 12.52 3.32
N GLN A 190 -9.30 12.87 3.20
CA GLN A 190 -8.83 13.97 2.37
C GLN A 190 -9.15 13.84 0.87
N PHE A 191 -9.44 12.63 0.39
CA PHE A 191 -9.88 12.40 -0.99
C PHE A 191 -11.40 12.20 -1.10
N GLU A 192 -12.12 12.19 0.01
CA GLU A 192 -13.56 11.92 0.08
C GLU A 192 -14.41 13.16 0.37
N VAL A 193 -13.86 14.12 1.13
CA VAL A 193 -14.58 15.32 1.63
C VAL A 193 -14.69 16.46 0.62
N GLY A 194 -14.05 16.35 -0.55
CA GLY A 194 -13.97 17.42 -1.55
C GLY A 194 -13.11 18.62 -1.11
N LEU A 195 -12.89 19.58 -2.02
CA LEU A 195 -11.96 20.71 -1.79
C LEU A 195 -12.34 21.58 -0.59
N SER A 196 -13.64 21.85 -0.37
CA SER A 196 -14.15 22.62 0.78
C SER A 196 -13.95 21.88 2.12
N GLY A 197 -13.71 20.57 2.06
CA GLY A 197 -13.44 19.72 3.20
C GLY A 197 -12.02 19.82 3.75
N LEU A 198 -11.08 20.39 2.99
CA LEU A 198 -9.64 20.38 3.27
C LEU A 198 -9.15 21.65 3.96
N GLY A 199 -8.28 21.48 4.96
CA GLY A 199 -7.51 22.55 5.57
C GLY A 199 -6.14 22.74 4.92
N LYS A 200 -5.31 23.59 5.54
CA LYS A 200 -3.91 23.83 5.12
C LYS A 200 -3.15 22.50 5.03
N GLY A 201 -2.49 22.26 3.89
CA GLY A 201 -1.69 21.07 3.64
C GLY A 201 -2.50 19.83 3.22
N GLY A 202 -3.78 19.97 2.87
CA GLY A 202 -4.63 18.82 2.50
C GLY A 202 -5.10 17.98 3.69
N LEU A 203 -5.02 18.54 4.90
CA LEU A 203 -5.43 17.87 6.13
C LEU A 203 -6.92 18.02 6.39
N VAL A 204 -7.59 16.93 6.77
CA VAL A 204 -8.95 16.98 7.33
C VAL A 204 -8.84 17.25 8.83
N LYS A 205 -8.92 18.54 9.20
CA LYS A 205 -8.85 18.97 10.62
C LYS A 205 -10.18 18.84 11.37
N ASP A 206 -11.28 18.87 10.64
CA ASP A 206 -12.63 18.82 11.20
C ASP A 206 -13.10 17.36 11.23
N GLU A 207 -12.96 16.74 12.40
CA GLU A 207 -13.29 15.33 12.62
C GLU A 207 -14.79 15.04 12.48
N SER A 208 -15.65 16.07 12.56
CA SER A 208 -17.10 15.91 12.32
C SER A 208 -17.43 15.48 10.89
N LYS A 209 -16.45 15.54 9.98
CA LYS A 209 -16.56 15.03 8.60
C LYS A 209 -16.40 13.53 8.50
N TYR A 210 -15.75 12.86 9.45
CA TYR A 210 -15.49 11.41 9.35
C TYR A 210 -16.77 10.57 9.26
N PRO A 211 -17.83 10.80 10.07
CA PRO A 211 -19.09 10.06 9.92
C PRO A 211 -19.74 10.24 8.54
N LYS A 212 -19.58 11.40 7.89
CA LYS A 212 -20.08 11.64 6.54
C LYS A 212 -19.29 10.84 5.49
N VAL A 213 -17.97 10.77 5.65
CA VAL A 213 -17.09 9.95 4.81
C VAL A 213 -17.43 8.47 4.96
N GLU A 214 -17.55 7.99 6.20
CA GLU A 214 -17.94 6.61 6.48
C GLU A 214 -19.28 6.28 5.82
N LYS A 215 -20.31 7.11 6.05
CA LYS A 215 -21.64 6.91 5.46
C LYS A 215 -21.56 6.84 3.92
N LYS A 216 -20.89 7.81 3.29
CA LYS A 216 -20.73 7.86 1.83
C LYS A 216 -20.12 6.57 1.27
N VAL A 217 -19.07 6.06 1.92
CA VAL A 217 -18.38 4.84 1.46
C VAL A 217 -19.24 3.59 1.71
N ARG A 218 -19.90 3.49 2.87
CA ARG A 218 -20.81 2.39 3.17
C ARG A 218 -21.97 2.32 2.19
N ASP A 219 -22.59 3.46 1.88
CA ASP A 219 -23.67 3.56 0.90
C ASP A 219 -23.19 3.08 -0.49
N ALA A 220 -22.00 3.53 -0.93
CA ALA A 220 -21.44 3.10 -2.20
C ALA A 220 -21.15 1.58 -2.25
N CYS A 221 -20.68 0.99 -1.15
CA CYS A 221 -20.53 -0.47 -1.05
C CYS A 221 -21.90 -1.18 -1.22
N LEU A 222 -22.92 -0.71 -0.51
CA LEU A 222 -24.28 -1.28 -0.55
C LEU A 222 -24.90 -1.18 -1.96
N GLU A 223 -24.79 -0.02 -2.61
CA GLU A 223 -25.26 0.23 -3.99
C GLU A 223 -24.64 -0.74 -5.01
N HIS A 224 -23.46 -1.28 -4.70
CA HIS A 224 -22.70 -2.18 -5.56
C HIS A 224 -22.73 -3.64 -5.10
N GLY A 225 -23.66 -4.01 -4.22
CA GLY A 225 -23.86 -5.40 -3.79
C GLY A 225 -22.81 -5.92 -2.80
N LEU A 226 -22.11 -5.03 -2.12
CA LEU A 226 -21.18 -5.39 -1.06
C LEU A 226 -21.85 -5.25 0.31
N ARG A 227 -21.70 -6.27 1.15
CA ARG A 227 -22.07 -6.22 2.56
C ARG A 227 -20.87 -5.75 3.37
N VAL A 228 -20.97 -4.54 3.93
CA VAL A 228 -19.95 -4.00 4.84
C VAL A 228 -19.96 -4.76 6.16
N GLN A 229 -18.80 -5.26 6.57
CA GLN A 229 -18.60 -5.97 7.83
C GLN A 229 -18.12 -5.03 8.93
N GLN A 230 -17.08 -4.23 8.65
CA GLN A 230 -16.48 -3.32 9.62
C GLN A 230 -15.95 -2.05 8.94
N PHE A 231 -15.86 -0.98 9.73
CA PHE A 231 -15.17 0.27 9.40
C PHE A 231 -14.39 0.69 10.64
N PHE A 232 -13.07 0.83 10.53
CA PHE A 232 -12.19 1.00 11.69
C PHE A 232 -10.95 1.84 11.34
N ASP A 233 -10.18 2.23 12.35
CA ASP A 233 -8.99 3.06 12.17
C ASP A 233 -7.83 2.34 11.47
N SER A 234 -7.12 3.05 10.60
CA SER A 234 -5.78 2.61 10.19
C SER A 234 -4.83 2.63 11.39
N PRO A 235 -3.99 1.61 11.61
CA PRO A 235 -3.10 1.52 12.77
C PRO A 235 -2.04 2.63 12.80
N ILE A 236 -1.79 3.26 11.65
CA ILE A 236 -0.92 4.42 11.51
C ILE A 236 -1.61 5.50 10.66
N ARG A 237 -1.24 6.76 10.91
CA ARG A 237 -1.65 7.91 10.09
C ARG A 237 -1.01 7.89 8.70
N GLY A 238 -1.63 8.60 7.77
CA GLY A 238 -1.05 8.93 6.47
C GLY A 238 0.28 9.67 6.60
N GLY A 239 1.12 9.62 5.55
CA GLY A 239 2.41 10.31 5.55
C GLY A 239 2.30 11.84 5.66
N ASP A 240 1.14 12.38 5.28
CA ASP A 240 0.75 13.78 5.41
C ASP A 240 0.19 14.14 6.81
N GLY A 241 -0.04 13.14 7.67
CA GLY A 241 -0.60 13.30 9.01
C GLY A 241 -2.12 13.11 9.10
N ASN A 242 -2.80 12.84 7.97
CA ASN A 242 -4.24 12.55 7.97
C ASN A 242 -4.54 11.26 8.74
N ARG A 243 -5.66 11.26 9.47
CA ARG A 243 -6.26 10.04 9.99
C ARG A 243 -6.94 9.32 8.83
N GLU A 244 -6.72 8.02 8.74
CA GLU A 244 -7.24 7.16 7.67
C GLU A 244 -7.97 5.99 8.30
N PHE A 245 -8.85 5.35 7.55
CA PHE A 245 -9.71 4.27 8.03
C PHE A 245 -9.64 3.09 7.08
N PHE A 246 -9.96 1.89 7.55
CA PHE A 246 -10.25 0.75 6.71
C PHE A 246 -11.74 0.47 6.66
N ILE A 247 -12.20 -0.03 5.52
CA ILE A 247 -13.49 -0.68 5.38
C ILE A 247 -13.26 -2.10 4.85
N ILE A 248 -13.89 -3.07 5.50
CA ILE A 248 -13.96 -4.45 5.01
C ILE A 248 -15.38 -4.79 4.62
N SER A 249 -15.53 -5.36 3.43
CA SER A 249 -16.83 -5.75 2.88
C SER A 249 -16.71 -7.06 2.10
N THR A 250 -17.84 -7.75 1.95
CA THR A 250 -17.92 -9.02 1.22
C THR A 250 -18.88 -8.91 0.06
N ARG A 251 -18.52 -9.51 -1.08
CA ARG A 251 -19.42 -9.62 -2.22
C ARG A 251 -20.50 -10.67 -1.94
N GLN A 252 -21.76 -10.27 -2.09
CA GLN A 252 -22.90 -11.19 -2.00
C GLN A 252 -23.05 -12.07 -3.24
#